data_AF-A0A971N6B5-F1
#
_entry.id   AF-A0A971N6B5-F1
#
_cell.length_a   1.000
_cell.length_b   1.000
_cell.length_c   1.000
_cell.angle_alpha   90.00
_cell.angle_beta   90.00
_cell.angle_gamma   90.00
#
_symmetry.space_group_name_H-M   'P 1'
#
loop_
_entity.id
_entity.type
_entity.pdbx_description
1 polymer ?
#
loop_
_entity_poly.entity_id
_entity_poly.type
_entity_poly.pdbx_seq_one_letter_code
_entity_poly.pdbx_strand_id
1 'polypeptide(L)' 'MDEKVSCSFCGQLTERGLRIHGAVICPACEGRLARVTVKDEDYPQWLAAFRTLWHDWLKGR' A
#
# COMPACT_ATOMS: atom_id res chain seq x y z
N MET A 1 11.80 11.65 16.94
CA MET A 1 12.50 11.00 15.81
C MET A 1 11.42 10.36 14.99
N ASP A 2 11.10 10.92 13.82
CA ASP A 2 10.09 10.38 12.92
C ASP A 2 10.57 9.02 12.39
N GLU A 3 9.92 7.96 12.83
CA GLU A 3 10.28 6.59 12.47
C GLU A 3 9.93 6.36 11.00
N LYS A 4 10.94 6.18 10.15
CA LYS A 4 10.78 5.92 8.72
C LYS A 4 10.29 4.48 8.54
N VAL A 5 9.11 4.32 7.97
CA VAL A 5 8.50 3.01 7.72
C VAL A 5 8.45 2.75 6.22
N SER A 6 8.72 1.52 5.81
CA SER A 6 8.65 1.12 4.39
C SER A 6 7.21 1.00 3.92
N CYS A 7 6.92 1.56 2.75
CA CYS A 7 5.62 1.41 2.09
C CYS A 7 5.40 -0.05 1.66
N SER A 8 4.24 -0.61 1.99
CA SER A 8 3.86 -1.99 1.64
C SER A 8 3.61 -2.22 0.15
N PHE A 9 3.50 -1.15 -0.67
CA PHE A 9 3.29 -1.24 -2.12
C PHE A 9 4.60 -1.06 -2.91
N CYS A 10 5.30 0.05 -2.68
CA CYS A 10 6.50 0.39 -3.46
C CYS A 10 7.83 0.17 -2.71
N GLY A 11 7.79 -0.24 -1.44
CA GLY A 11 8.98 -0.47 -0.61
C GLY A 11 9.73 0.80 -0.19
N GLN A 12 9.33 1.98 -0.69
CA GLN A 12 10.00 3.24 -0.36
C GLN A 12 9.78 3.62 1.11
N LEU A 13 10.84 4.08 1.77
CA LEU A 13 10.75 4.62 3.14
C LEU A 13 9.94 5.91 3.14
N THR A 14 9.02 6.01 4.09
CA THR A 14 8.20 7.20 4.27
C THR A 14 7.98 7.51 5.74
N GLU A 15 7.87 8.80 6.04
CA GLU A 15 7.58 9.31 7.39
C GLU A 15 6.07 9.55 7.58
N ARG A 16 5.31 9.55 6.48
CA ARG A 16 3.88 9.84 6.45
C ARG A 16 3.17 8.90 5.50
N GLY A 17 1.90 8.62 5.75
CA GLY A 17 1.11 7.75 4.90
C GLY A 17 -0.03 7.10 5.64
N LEU A 18 -0.88 6.42 4.87
CA LEU A 18 -2.04 5.71 5.39
C LEU A 18 -1.55 4.45 6.14
N ARG A 19 -1.88 4.35 7.43
CA ARG A 19 -1.54 3.21 8.28
C ARG A 19 -2.77 2.33 8.47
N ILE A 20 -2.70 1.07 8.04
CA ILE A 20 -3.82 0.13 8.19
C ILE A 20 -3.27 -1.25 8.60
N HIS A 21 -3.74 -1.76 9.75
CA HIS A 21 -3.36 -3.08 10.29
C HIS A 21 -1.83 -3.34 10.26
N GLY A 22 -1.02 -2.36 10.69
CA GLY A 22 0.44 -2.48 10.74
C GLY A 22 1.17 -2.28 9.39
N ALA A 23 0.44 -2.18 8.29
CA ALA A 23 0.97 -1.80 6.98
C ALA A 23 0.97 -0.27 6.80
N VAL A 24 1.92 0.24 6.01
CA VAL A 24 2.01 1.67 5.66
C VAL A 24 1.94 1.83 4.15
N ILE A 25 1.09 2.72 3.67
CA ILE A 25 0.99 3.10 2.27
C ILE A 25 1.43 4.55 2.16
N CYS A 26 2.50 4.81 1.40
CA CYS A 26 3.00 6.18 1.22
C CYS A 26 2.01 7.05 0.43
N PRO A 27 2.10 8.39 0.53
CA PRO A 27 1.11 9.29 -0.08
C PRO A 27 1.03 9.16 -1.60
N ALA A 28 2.15 8.83 -2.26
CA ALA A 28 2.17 8.58 -3.70
C ALA A 28 1.37 7.33 -4.08
N CYS A 29 1.55 6.24 -3.32
CA CYS A 29 0.80 5.00 -3.56
C CYS A 29 -0.67 5.14 -3.20
N GLU A 30 -1.00 5.85 -2.12
CA GLU A 30 -2.36 6.19 -1.75
C GLU A 30 -3.05 7.01 -2.86
N GLY A 31 -2.38 8.05 -3.36
CA GLY A 31 -2.89 8.89 -4.43
C GLY A 31 -3.10 8.12 -5.75
N ARG A 32 -2.21 7.18 -6.08
CA ARG A 32 -2.39 6.30 -7.24
C ARG A 32 -3.54 5.32 -7.02
N LEU A 33 -3.64 4.71 -5.84
CA LEU A 33 -4.71 3.80 -5.48
C LEU A 33 -6.10 4.45 -5.57
N ALA A 34 -6.24 5.70 -5.11
CA ALA A 34 -7.49 6.44 -5.21
C ALA A 34 -7.92 6.74 -6.67
N ARG A 35 -6.99 6.65 -7.62
CA ARG A 35 -7.21 6.99 -9.04
C ARG A 35 -7.15 5.81 -9.98
N VAL A 36 -6.64 4.66 -9.52
CA VAL A 36 -6.48 3.47 -10.36
C VAL A 36 -7.86 2.95 -10.79
N THR A 37 -7.99 2.62 -12.06
CA THR A 37 -9.21 2.09 -12.65
C THR A 37 -8.91 0.74 -13.31
N VAL A 38 -9.96 -0.05 -13.55
CA VAL A 38 -9.84 -1.36 -14.23
C VAL A 38 -9.27 -1.27 -15.65
N LYS A 39 -9.20 -0.07 -16.24
CA LYS A 39 -8.67 0.18 -17.58
C LYS A 39 -7.17 0.49 -17.59
N ASP A 40 -6.59 0.77 -16.43
CA ASP A 40 -5.16 1.05 -16.30
C ASP A 40 -4.34 -0.25 -16.52
N GLU A 41 -3.26 -0.17 -17.29
CA GLU A 41 -2.39 -1.32 -17.58
C GLU A 41 -1.73 -1.90 -16.32
N ASP A 42 -1.46 -1.05 -15.32
CA ASP A 42 -0.91 -1.43 -14.02
C ASP A 42 -1.96 -1.96 -13.03
N TYR A 43 -3.26 -1.94 -13.36
CA TYR A 43 -4.33 -2.42 -12.48
C TYR A 43 -4.10 -3.82 -11.90
N PRO A 44 -3.65 -4.83 -12.67
CA PRO A 44 -3.39 -6.16 -12.13
C PRO A 44 -2.32 -6.17 -11.02
N GLN A 45 -1.32 -5.30 -11.11
CA GLN A 45 -0.25 -5.20 -10.12
C GLN A 45 -0.78 -4.60 -8.80
N TRP A 46 -1.60 -3.54 -8.91
CA TRP A 46 -2.28 -2.94 -7.76
C TRP A 46 -3.23 -3.92 -7.08
N LEU A 47 -4.00 -4.68 -7.85
CA LEU A 47 -4.90 -5.70 -7.32
C LEU A 47 -4.12 -6.81 -6.59
N ALA A 48 -2.98 -7.25 -7.13
CA ALA A 48 -2.13 -8.25 -6.47
C ALA A 48 -1.59 -7.73 -5.12
N ALA A 49 -1.08 -6.51 -5.08
CA ALA A 49 -0.61 -5.88 -3.84
C ALA A 49 -1.73 -5.75 -2.81
N PHE A 50 -2.94 -5.37 -3.23
CA PHE A 50 -4.11 -5.29 -2.36
C PHE A 50 -4.51 -6.65 -1.77
N ARG A 51 -4.46 -7.71 -2.58
CA ARG A 51 -4.78 -9.07 -2.13
C ARG A 51 -3.77 -9.57 -1.11
N THR A 52 -2.48 -9.29 -1.31
CA THR A 52 -1.43 -9.61 -0.33
C THR A 52 -1.68 -8.89 1.00
N LEU A 53 -1.93 -7.58 0.93
CA LEU A 53 -2.24 -6.75 2.10
C LEU A 53 -3.46 -7.30 2.87
N TRP A 54 -4.55 -7.60 2.16
CA TRP A 54 -5.77 -8.15 2.75
C TRP A 54 -5.54 -9.53 3.39
N HIS A 55 -4.79 -10.39 2.72
CA HIS A 55 -4.45 -11.71 3.22
C HIS A 55 -3.59 -11.64 4.49
N ASP A 56 -2.64 -10.71 4.55
CA ASP A 56 -1.81 -10.51 5.73
C ASP A 56 -2.63 -10.01 6.93
N TRP A 57 -3.64 -9.16 6.69
CA TRP A 57 -4.57 -8.73 7.74
C TRP A 57 -5.43 -9.86 8.28
N LEU A 58 -5.97 -10.71 7.39
CA LEU A 58 -6.75 -11.88 7.78
C LEU A 58 -5.94 -12.89 8.59
N LYS A 59 -4.63 -12.95 8.38
CA LYS A 59 -3.73 -13.83 9.14
C LYS A 59 -3.42 -13.33 10.55
N GLY A 60 -3.91 -12.16 10.95
CA GLY A 60 -3.89 -11.67 12.34
C GLY A 60 -2.52 -11.79 12.99
N ARG A 61 -1.49 -11.20 12.37
CA ARG A 61 -0.18 -11.07 13.00
C ARG A 61 -0.14 -9.88 13.96
#